data_AF-A0A6B2GBA7-F1
#
_entry.id   AF-A0A6B2GBA7-F1
#
_cell.length_a   1.000
_cell.length_b   1.000
_cell.length_c   1.000
_cell.angle_alpha   90.00
_cell.angle_beta   90.00
_cell.angle_gamma   90.00
#
_symmetry.space_group_name_H-M   'P 1'
#
loop_
_entity.id
_entity.type
_entity.pdbx_description
1 polymer ?
#
loop_
_entity_poly.entity_id
_entity_poly.type
_entity_poly.pdbx_seq_one_letter_code
_entity_poly.pdbx_strand_id
1 'polypeptide(L)'
;NDELLAPTALGAIGDAFADINQPEDALDYYTKAANAKQNEFTAPLFLFKAGQTALNLGKASKALEFFEKIEKDYPFSDQAVDIAYYVNKAKYSVK
;
A
#
# COMPACT_ATOMS: atom_id res chain seq x y z
N ASN A 1 -6.50 -2.44 23.07
CA ASN A 1 -5.34 -2.29 22.15
C ASN A 1 -5.77 -1.35 21.06
N ASP A 2 -4.97 -0.32 20.77
CA ASP A 2 -5.27 0.63 19.70
C ASP A 2 -4.92 0.00 18.34
N GLU A 3 -5.92 -0.07 17.45
CA GLU A 3 -5.79 -0.71 16.14
C GLU A 3 -5.24 0.24 15.06
N LEU A 4 -5.26 1.55 15.31
CA LEU A 4 -4.99 2.58 14.31
C LEU A 4 -3.68 3.32 14.58
N LEU A 5 -3.31 3.52 15.86
CA LEU A 5 -2.18 4.38 16.23
C LEU A 5 -0.85 3.95 15.59
N ALA A 6 -0.49 2.66 15.69
CA ALA A 6 0.79 2.17 15.16
C ALA A 6 0.85 2.19 13.61
N PRO A 7 -0.16 1.67 12.89
CA PRO A 7 -0.23 1.84 11.43
C PRO A 7 -0.17 3.31 11.00
N THR A 8 -0.94 4.20 11.63
CA THR A 8 -0.98 5.62 11.26
C THR A 8 0.36 6.30 11.47
N ALA A 9 1.05 6.04 12.59
CA ALA A 9 2.37 6.61 12.83
C ALA A 9 3.41 6.17 11.78
N LEU A 10 3.45 4.87 11.45
CA LEU A 10 4.33 4.34 10.41
C LEU A 10 3.98 4.90 9.03
N GLY A 11 2.69 5.01 8.74
CA GLY A 11 2.18 5.60 7.50
C GLY A 11 2.59 7.05 7.33
N ALA A 12 2.48 7.86 8.37
CA ALA A 12 2.90 9.25 8.37
C ALA A 12 4.41 9.41 8.14
N ILE A 13 5.23 8.48 8.63
CA ILE A 13 6.66 8.45 8.30
C ILE A 13 6.86 8.13 6.81
N GLY A 14 6.09 7.20 6.26
CA GLY A 14 6.10 6.89 4.83
C GLY A 14 5.70 8.11 3.97
N ASP A 15 4.67 8.85 4.39
CA ASP A 15 4.25 10.10 3.74
C ASP A 15 5.38 11.14 3.76
N ALA A 16 6.05 11.32 4.91
CA ALA A 16 7.17 12.25 5.03
C ALA A 16 8.34 11.89 4.11
N PHE A 17 8.67 10.60 3.96
CA PHE A 17 9.68 10.14 3.00
C PHE A 17 9.26 10.38 1.55
N ALA A 18 7.97 10.17 1.22
CA ALA A 18 7.46 10.44 -0.12
C ALA A 18 7.56 11.94 -0.47
N ASP A 19 7.23 12.82 0.49
CA ASP A 19 7.27 14.28 0.31
C ASP A 19 8.69 14.82 0.06
N ILE A 20 9.72 14.15 0.58
CA ILE A 20 11.13 14.51 0.34
C ILE A 20 11.77 13.71 -0.81
N ASN A 21 10.96 13.12 -1.69
CA ASN A 21 11.39 12.33 -2.85
C ASN A 21 12.31 11.14 -2.49
N GLN A 22 12.00 10.44 -1.40
CA GLN A 22 12.63 9.18 -1.00
C GLN A 22 11.64 8.01 -1.11
N PRO A 23 11.23 7.63 -2.34
CA PRO A 23 10.16 6.65 -2.56
C PRO A 23 10.50 5.23 -2.09
N GLU A 24 11.77 4.84 -2.05
CA GLU A 24 12.18 3.53 -1.51
C GLU A 24 11.93 3.42 -0.01
N ASP A 25 12.27 4.46 0.76
CA ASP A 25 12.02 4.52 2.20
C ASP A 25 10.52 4.65 2.48
N ALA A 26 9.81 5.46 1.68
CA ALA A 26 8.36 5.56 1.74
C ALA A 26 7.69 4.18 1.56
N LEU A 27 8.13 3.42 0.55
CA LEU A 27 7.64 2.07 0.29
C LEU A 27 7.87 1.13 1.48
N ASP A 28 9.04 1.19 2.12
CA ASP A 28 9.33 0.37 3.30
C ASP A 28 8.39 0.71 4.47
N TYR A 29 8.21 2.00 4.76
CA TYR A 29 7.32 2.44 5.84
C TYR A 29 5.84 2.18 5.56
N TYR A 30 5.35 2.34 4.33
CA TYR A 30 3.99 1.93 3.98
C TYR A 30 3.81 0.42 4.12
N THR A 31 4.82 -0.38 3.75
CA THR A 31 4.78 -1.84 3.94
C THR A 31 4.73 -2.19 5.43
N LYS A 32 5.51 -1.51 6.27
CA LYS A 32 5.46 -1.69 7.74
C LYS A 32 4.11 -1.28 8.31
N ALA A 33 3.56 -0.14 7.88
CA ALA A 33 2.25 0.34 8.31
C ALA A 33 1.13 -0.63 7.98
N ALA A 34 1.12 -1.17 6.76
CA ALA A 34 0.17 -2.17 6.29
C ALA A 34 0.21 -3.49 7.09
N ASN A 35 1.36 -3.85 7.66
CA ASN A 35 1.55 -5.08 8.42
C ASN A 35 1.57 -4.87 9.95
N ALA A 36 1.49 -3.63 10.42
CA ALA A 36 1.55 -3.32 11.86
C ALA A 36 0.33 -3.87 12.60
N LYS A 37 -0.86 -3.79 11.97
CA LYS A 37 -2.11 -4.38 12.43
C LYS A 37 -2.98 -4.72 11.23
N GLN A 38 -3.63 -5.89 11.28
CA GLN A 38 -4.70 -6.23 10.35
C GLN A 38 -5.99 -5.54 10.80
N ASN A 39 -6.52 -4.65 9.96
CA ASN A 39 -7.83 -4.00 10.15
C ASN A 39 -8.34 -3.45 8.80
N GLU A 40 -9.64 -3.21 8.71
CA GLU A 40 -10.33 -2.81 7.48
C GLU A 40 -10.06 -1.37 7.02
N PHE A 41 -9.33 -0.57 7.80
CA PHE A 41 -9.12 0.86 7.50
C PHE A 41 -7.68 1.17 7.09
N THR A 42 -6.73 0.94 7.99
CA THR A 42 -5.33 1.34 7.79
C THR A 42 -4.55 0.34 6.95
N ALA A 43 -4.82 -0.96 7.07
CA ALA A 43 -4.12 -1.96 6.27
C ALA A 43 -4.35 -1.79 4.76
N PRO A 44 -5.60 -1.70 4.25
CA PRO A 44 -5.83 -1.47 2.82
C PRO A 44 -5.33 -0.09 2.35
N LEU A 45 -5.46 0.96 3.18
CA LEU A 45 -4.90 2.29 2.88
C LEU A 45 -3.38 2.24 2.62
N PHE A 46 -2.62 1.60 3.51
CA PHE A 46 -1.16 1.57 3.38
C PHE A 46 -0.67 0.54 2.37
N LEU A 47 -1.41 -0.57 2.15
CA LEU A 47 -1.16 -1.44 1.00
C LEU A 47 -1.31 -0.67 -0.31
N PHE A 48 -2.32 0.20 -0.41
CA PHE A 48 -2.59 0.95 -1.63
C PHE A 48 -1.49 1.98 -1.91
N LYS A 49 -1.06 2.71 -0.87
CA LYS A 49 0.10 3.63 -0.95
C LYS A 49 1.39 2.87 -1.31
N ALA A 50 1.64 1.71 -0.69
CA ALA A 50 2.78 0.86 -1.03
C ALA A 50 2.73 0.38 -2.50
N GLY A 51 1.56 -0.05 -2.99
CA GLY A 51 1.36 -0.47 -4.38
C GLY A 51 1.64 0.65 -5.39
N GLN A 52 1.10 1.85 -5.15
CA GLN A 52 1.36 3.01 -6.02
C GLN A 52 2.85 3.41 -6.00
N THR A 53 3.47 3.41 -4.83
CA THR A 53 4.90 3.74 -4.69
C THR A 53 5.76 2.70 -5.41
N ALA A 54 5.41 1.41 -5.28
CA ALA A 54 6.09 0.33 -5.99
C ALA A 54 5.96 0.47 -7.51
N LEU A 55 4.80 0.85 -8.05
CA LEU A 55 4.65 1.15 -9.49
C LEU A 55 5.57 2.29 -9.94
N ASN A 56 5.61 3.39 -9.17
CA ASN A 56 6.46 4.55 -9.50
C ASN A 56 7.95 4.20 -9.50
N LEU A 57 8.35 3.24 -8.67
CA LEU A 57 9.71 2.68 -8.60
C LEU A 57 10.00 1.61 -9.67
N GLY A 58 9.06 1.31 -10.56
CA GLY A 58 9.19 0.23 -11.54
C GLY A 58 9.13 -1.18 -10.94
N LYS A 59 8.74 -1.32 -9.67
CA LYS A 59 8.61 -2.60 -8.94
C LYS A 59 7.22 -3.20 -9.15
N ALA A 60 6.84 -3.41 -10.41
CA ALA A 60 5.48 -3.79 -10.81
C ALA A 60 4.99 -5.11 -10.14
N SER A 61 5.85 -6.12 -10.02
CA SER A 61 5.48 -7.39 -9.37
C SER A 61 5.10 -7.18 -7.90
N LYS A 62 5.85 -6.35 -7.17
CA LYS A 62 5.57 -6.03 -5.78
C LYS A 62 4.29 -5.19 -5.64
N ALA A 63 4.03 -4.29 -6.59
CA ALA A 63 2.78 -3.55 -6.62
C ALA A 63 1.57 -4.47 -6.83
N LEU A 64 1.69 -5.43 -7.74
CA LEU A 64 0.65 -6.42 -8.01
C LEU A 64 0.30 -7.22 -6.74
N GLU A 65 1.30 -7.70 -6.01
CA GLU A 65 1.10 -8.42 -4.74
C GLU A 65 0.31 -7.58 -3.72
N PHE A 66 0.60 -6.28 -3.59
CA PHE A 66 -0.13 -5.41 -2.68
C PHE A 66 -1.58 -5.17 -3.11
N PHE A 67 -1.83 -4.98 -4.40
CA PHE A 67 -3.18 -4.74 -4.89
C PHE A 67 -4.05 -6.00 -4.83
N GLU A 68 -3.49 -7.17 -5.19
CA GLU A 68 -4.19 -8.45 -5.03
C GLU A 68 -4.52 -8.74 -3.56
N LYS A 69 -3.65 -8.32 -2.63
CA LYS A 69 -3.94 -8.41 -1.19
C LYS A 69 -5.13 -7.54 -0.77
N ILE A 70 -5.26 -6.32 -1.33
CA ILE A 70 -6.44 -5.48 -1.08
C ILE A 70 -7.71 -6.14 -1.62
N GLU A 71 -7.67 -6.62 -2.87
CA GLU A 71 -8.80 -7.27 -3.53
C GLU A 71 -9.28 -8.51 -2.77
N LYS A 72 -8.35 -9.30 -2.23
CA LYS A 72 -8.65 -10.55 -1.53
C LYS A 72 -9.03 -10.35 -0.06
N ASP A 73 -8.23 -9.60 0.67
CA ASP A 73 -8.31 -9.57 2.14
C ASP A 73 -9.16 -8.39 2.66
N TYR A 74 -9.39 -7.36 1.84
CA TYR A 74 -10.10 -6.13 2.25
C TYR A 74 -11.17 -5.68 1.23
N PRO A 75 -12.07 -6.57 0.77
CA PRO A 75 -12.99 -6.29 -0.34
C PRO A 75 -14.04 -5.21 -0.04
N PHE A 76 -14.22 -4.82 1.23
CA PHE A 76 -15.17 -3.79 1.66
C PHE A 76 -14.51 -2.45 2.01
N SER A 77 -13.19 -2.33 1.82
CA SER A 77 -12.47 -1.09 2.06
C SER A 77 -12.69 -0.07 0.94
N ASP A 78 -12.48 1.21 1.23
CA ASP A 78 -12.54 2.27 0.21
C ASP A 78 -11.54 2.01 -0.93
N GLN A 79 -10.39 1.41 -0.62
CA GLN A 79 -9.36 1.09 -1.61
C GLN A 79 -9.77 -0.07 -2.53
N ALA A 80 -10.72 -0.92 -2.14
CA ALA A 80 -11.19 -2.02 -2.95
C ALA A 80 -12.06 -1.57 -4.14
N VAL A 81 -12.69 -0.38 -4.06
CA VAL A 81 -13.62 0.12 -5.10
C VAL A 81 -12.99 0.13 -6.49
N ASP A 82 -11.76 0.65 -6.59
CA ASP A 82 -11.03 0.76 -7.86
C ASP A 82 -9.89 -0.25 -7.99
N ILE A 83 -9.77 -1.22 -7.07
CA ILE A 83 -8.56 -2.04 -6.97
C ILE A 83 -8.26 -2.86 -8.22
N ALA A 84 -9.30 -3.35 -8.90
CA ALA A 84 -9.17 -4.11 -10.15
C ALA A 84 -8.45 -3.31 -11.25
N TYR A 85 -8.62 -1.98 -11.30
CA TYR A 85 -7.86 -1.14 -12.22
C TYR A 85 -6.36 -1.18 -11.90
N TYR A 86 -5.99 -1.07 -10.63
CA TYR A 86 -4.60 -1.07 -10.18
C TYR A 86 -3.94 -2.44 -10.31
N VAL A 87 -4.67 -3.54 -10.04
CA VAL A 87 -4.22 -4.92 -10.31
C VAL A 87 -3.87 -5.06 -11.79
N ASN A 88 -4.79 -4.68 -12.70
CA ASN A 88 -4.53 -4.77 -14.13
C ASN A 88 -3.35 -3.88 -14.56
N LYS A 89 -3.29 -2.63 -14.08
CA LYS A 89 -2.19 -1.71 -14.36
C LYS A 89 -0.84 -2.32 -13.95
N ALA A 90 -0.76 -2.91 -12.75
CA ALA A 90 0.45 -3.57 -12.27
C ALA A 90 0.79 -4.80 -13.09
N LYS A 91 -0.19 -5.69 -13.34
CA LYS A 91 -0.02 -6.92 -14.12
C LYS A 91 0.56 -6.68 -15.51
N TYR A 92 0.08 -5.68 -16.24
CA TYR A 92 0.61 -5.32 -17.56
C TYR A 92 1.92 -4.52 -17.53
N SER A 93 2.32 -4.05 -16.34
CA SER A 93 3.62 -3.40 -16.13
C SER A 93 4.71 -4.38 -15.71
N VAL A 94 4.35 -5.62 -15.33
CA VAL A 94 5.31 -6.71 -15.13
C VAL A 94 5.84 -7.13 -16.49
N LYS A 95 7.16 -7.01 -16.69
CA LYS A 95 7.86 -7.47 -17.90
C LYS A 95 8.38 -8.88 -17.72
#